data_AF-A0AAP2XQF1-F1
#
_entry.id   AF-A0AAP2XQF1-F1
#
_cell.length_a   1.000
_cell.length_b   1.000
_cell.length_c   1.000
_cell.angle_alpha   90.00
_cell.angle_beta   90.00
_cell.angle_gamma   90.00
#
_symmetry.space_group_name_H-M   'P 1'
#
loop_
_entity.id
_entity.type
_entity.pdbx_description
1 polymer ?
#
loop_
_entity_poly.entity_id
_entity_poly.type
_entity_poly.pdbx_seq_one_letter_code
_entity_poly.pdbx_strand_id
1 'polypeptide(L)'
;MQITFYHWGYQCPIIAEMLELFQEAAMDDVTCIDITGQEKLAFEKQLYYPFLTIFNQQLHWYGPVTAAVLKGVRDGAITREKPYVIEQSYEEKRGELLPLTSETLALTAKGCTLCADCAQMKKKSDFLSSCGLTTFGFIHQLEGQIVGGVEWMPSLQVPYPIPKDAHTAFLTCVYHSSEEADYKAWPLQCMEKELFKTYRRILVICDENSTFPNGTKDWFERQGYCDLGLIQVLDGYARLHLLEKKRSE
;
A
#
# COMPACT_ATOMS: atom_id res chain seq x y z
N MET A 1 -6.43 15.19 21.91
CA MET A 1 -5.23 15.28 21.04
C MET A 1 -5.68 15.75 19.67
N GLN A 2 -4.85 16.46 18.91
CA GLN A 2 -5.20 16.76 17.52
C GLN A 2 -4.73 15.63 16.60
N ILE A 3 -5.58 15.17 15.69
CA ILE A 3 -5.29 14.09 14.76
C ILE A 3 -5.69 14.56 13.35
N THR A 4 -4.74 14.51 12.42
CA THR A 4 -5.06 14.64 10.99
C THR A 4 -4.76 13.34 10.30
N PHE A 5 -5.76 12.78 9.62
CA PHE A 5 -5.63 11.53 8.87
C PHE A 5 -5.85 11.78 7.39
N TYR A 6 -4.79 11.70 6.59
CA TYR A 6 -4.88 11.69 5.14
C TYR A 6 -5.05 10.25 4.68
N HIS A 7 -5.94 9.99 3.73
CA HIS A 7 -6.14 8.65 3.18
C HIS A 7 -6.58 8.69 1.73
N TRP A 8 -6.24 7.67 0.94
CA TRP A 8 -6.69 7.53 -0.44
C TRP A 8 -7.92 6.62 -0.52
N GLY A 9 -9.10 7.24 -0.49
CA GLY A 9 -10.38 6.55 -0.60
C GLY A 9 -10.45 5.36 0.37
N TYR A 10 -10.67 4.17 -0.18
CA TYR A 10 -10.56 2.89 0.54
C TYR A 10 -9.57 1.94 -0.14
N GLN A 11 -8.48 2.48 -0.72
CA GLN A 11 -7.49 1.67 -1.46
C GLN A 11 -6.90 0.55 -0.57
N CYS A 12 -6.71 0.82 0.72
CA CYS A 12 -6.34 -0.16 1.72
C CYS A 12 -7.52 -0.35 2.68
N PRO A 13 -7.90 -1.59 3.04
CA PRO A 13 -9.03 -1.81 3.94
C PRO A 13 -8.78 -1.28 5.37
N ILE A 14 -7.52 -1.16 5.78
CA ILE A 14 -7.10 -0.54 7.04
C ILE A 14 -7.58 0.92 7.14
N ILE A 15 -7.71 1.63 6.00
CA ILE A 15 -8.25 3.00 6.00
C ILE A 15 -9.64 3.03 6.62
N ALA A 16 -10.49 2.04 6.29
CA ALA A 16 -11.83 1.99 6.82
C ALA A 16 -11.85 1.70 8.34
N GLU A 17 -10.96 0.82 8.81
CA GLU A 17 -10.79 0.54 10.24
C GLU A 17 -10.33 1.79 11.00
N MET A 18 -9.38 2.54 10.44
CA MET A 18 -8.87 3.77 11.04
C MET A 18 -9.93 4.87 11.05
N LEU A 19 -10.74 4.99 9.99
CA LEU A 19 -11.86 5.94 9.96
C LEU A 19 -12.88 5.63 11.06
N GLU A 20 -13.23 4.37 11.27
CA GLU A 20 -14.12 3.95 12.37
C GLU A 20 -13.49 4.23 13.74
N LEU A 21 -12.22 3.85 13.93
CA LEU A 21 -11.49 4.13 15.16
C LEU A 21 -11.49 5.62 15.51
N PHE A 22 -11.29 6.49 14.51
CA PHE A 22 -11.26 7.93 14.71
C PHE A 22 -12.65 8.55 14.89
N GLN A 23 -13.71 7.97 14.33
CA GLN A 23 -15.09 8.37 14.60
C GLN A 23 -15.49 8.10 16.06
N GLU A 24 -15.00 7.00 16.64
CA GLU A 24 -15.25 6.63 18.03
C GLU A 24 -14.38 7.42 19.03
N ALA A 25 -13.33 8.10 18.57
CA ALA A 25 -12.37 8.84 19.39
C ALA A 25 -12.91 10.21 19.85
N ALA A 26 -14.05 10.24 20.56
CA ALA A 26 -14.75 11.46 20.97
C ALA A 26 -13.95 12.46 21.84
N MET A 27 -12.78 12.05 22.37
CA MET A 27 -11.90 12.91 23.18
C MET A 27 -10.83 13.66 22.36
N ASP A 28 -10.74 13.38 21.06
CA ASP A 28 -9.72 13.93 20.18
C ASP A 28 -10.33 14.85 19.11
N ASP A 29 -9.57 15.83 18.66
CA ASP A 29 -9.91 16.70 17.54
C ASP A 29 -9.41 16.04 16.25
N VAL A 30 -10.30 15.31 15.57
CA VAL A 30 -9.96 14.49 14.41
C VAL A 30 -10.43 15.15 13.12
N THR A 31 -9.51 15.32 12.18
CA THR A 31 -9.80 15.66 10.80
C THR A 31 -9.35 14.53 9.87
N CYS A 32 -10.30 13.92 9.14
CA CYS A 32 -10.01 12.93 8.10
C CYS A 32 -10.14 13.57 6.72
N ILE A 33 -9.15 13.36 5.85
CA ILE A 33 -9.03 14.01 4.54
C ILE A 33 -8.79 12.94 3.47
N ASP A 34 -9.78 12.72 2.61
CA ASP A 34 -9.67 11.83 1.46
C ASP A 34 -8.92 12.51 0.31
N ILE A 35 -7.78 11.98 -0.10
CA ILE A 35 -6.94 12.54 -1.18
C ILE A 35 -7.34 12.04 -2.58
N THR A 36 -8.43 11.28 -2.73
CA THR A 36 -8.92 10.80 -4.03
C THR A 36 -9.18 11.98 -4.97
N GLY A 37 -8.51 12.00 -6.13
CA GLY A 37 -8.58 13.10 -7.09
C GLY A 37 -7.94 14.42 -6.63
N GLN A 38 -7.28 14.44 -5.47
CA GLN A 38 -6.64 15.64 -4.90
C GLN A 38 -5.12 15.64 -5.13
N GLU A 39 -4.69 15.57 -6.39
CA GLU A 39 -3.26 15.49 -6.76
C GLU A 39 -2.44 16.65 -6.19
N LYS A 40 -2.99 17.87 -6.21
CA LYS A 40 -2.33 19.05 -5.65
C LYS A 40 -2.05 18.88 -4.15
N LEU A 41 -3.02 18.36 -3.41
CA LEU A 41 -2.87 18.14 -1.97
C LEU A 41 -1.85 17.03 -1.70
N ALA A 42 -1.90 15.93 -2.45
CA ALA A 42 -0.92 14.86 -2.36
C ALA A 42 0.50 15.34 -2.66
N PHE A 43 0.67 16.25 -3.63
CA PHE A 43 1.95 16.91 -3.90
C PHE A 43 2.38 17.83 -2.75
N GLU A 44 1.50 18.73 -2.28
CA GLU A 44 1.80 19.66 -1.17
C GLU A 44 2.18 18.94 0.13
N LYS A 45 1.58 17.78 0.37
CA LYS A 45 1.84 16.93 1.55
C LYS A 45 2.87 15.83 1.32
N GLN A 46 3.41 15.71 0.11
CA GLN A 46 4.36 14.66 -0.28
C GLN A 46 3.85 13.25 0.09
N LEU A 47 2.62 12.94 -0.29
CA LEU A 47 1.98 11.65 -0.01
C LEU A 47 2.28 10.66 -1.15
N TYR A 48 2.91 9.55 -0.79
CA TYR A 48 3.36 8.49 -1.70
C TYR A 48 2.88 7.09 -1.30
N TYR A 49 1.92 7.04 -0.38
CA TYR A 49 1.45 5.86 0.32
C TYR A 49 -0.01 6.09 0.75
N PRO A 50 -0.79 5.03 1.01
CA PRO A 50 -2.25 5.12 0.97
C PRO A 50 -2.87 5.90 2.13
N PHE A 51 -2.13 6.12 3.21
CA PHE A 51 -2.60 6.92 4.32
C PHE A 51 -1.47 7.46 5.21
N LEU A 52 -1.72 8.57 5.91
CA LEU A 52 -0.81 9.20 6.86
C LEU A 52 -1.63 9.72 8.05
N THR A 53 -1.26 9.35 9.28
CA THR A 53 -1.76 10.01 10.49
C THR A 53 -0.71 10.98 11.02
N ILE A 54 -1.13 12.19 11.39
CA ILE A 54 -0.30 13.18 12.06
C ILE A 54 -0.94 13.51 13.41
N PHE A 55 -0.22 13.24 14.49
CA PHE A 55 -0.63 13.59 15.86
C PHE A 55 -0.01 14.93 16.28
N ASN A 56 -0.86 15.83 16.80
CA ASN A 56 -0.49 17.16 17.29
C ASN A 56 0.37 17.98 16.31
N GLN A 57 0.15 17.80 14.99
CA GLN A 57 0.91 18.43 13.91
C GLN A 57 2.42 18.12 13.90
N GLN A 58 2.88 17.14 14.69
CA GLN A 58 4.31 16.87 14.90
C GLN A 58 4.66 15.42 14.62
N LEU A 59 3.97 14.48 15.27
CA LEU A 59 4.28 13.07 15.16
C LEU A 59 3.60 12.47 13.93
N HIS A 60 4.41 12.16 12.93
CA HIS A 60 3.97 11.47 11.72
C HIS A 60 3.92 9.96 11.98
N TRP A 61 2.86 9.31 11.53
CA TRP A 61 2.59 7.89 11.70
C TRP A 61 2.09 7.32 10.37
N TYR A 62 2.92 6.49 9.75
CA TYR A 62 2.80 5.95 8.40
C TYR A 62 2.14 4.56 8.39
N GLY A 63 2.23 3.81 9.49
CA GLY A 63 1.57 2.53 9.68
C GLY A 63 0.13 2.64 10.18
N PRO A 64 -0.55 1.50 10.37
CA PRO A 64 -1.89 1.49 10.93
C PRO A 64 -1.93 2.07 12.35
N VAL A 65 -2.96 2.85 12.67
CA VAL A 65 -3.23 3.32 14.04
C VAL A 65 -4.24 2.39 14.69
N THR A 66 -3.89 1.88 15.87
CA THR A 66 -4.79 1.07 16.71
C THR A 66 -5.21 1.86 17.96
N ALA A 67 -6.21 1.37 18.70
CA ALA A 67 -6.59 1.93 19.99
C ALA A 67 -5.40 1.98 20.98
N ALA A 68 -4.49 1.00 20.92
CA ALA A 68 -3.28 0.98 21.73
C ALA A 68 -2.29 2.08 21.33
N VAL A 69 -2.12 2.34 20.02
CA VAL A 69 -1.31 3.46 19.52
C VAL A 69 -1.91 4.78 19.99
N LEU A 70 -3.22 4.99 19.81
CA LEU A 70 -3.92 6.20 20.26
C LEU A 70 -3.69 6.46 21.75
N LYS A 71 -3.87 5.45 22.59
CA LYS A 71 -3.63 5.56 24.02
C LYS A 71 -2.16 5.87 24.31
N GLY A 72 -1.24 5.16 23.67
CA GLY A 72 0.20 5.35 23.88
C GLY A 72 0.69 6.75 23.50
N VAL A 73 0.20 7.33 22.41
CA VAL A 73 0.53 8.70 22.02
C VAL A 73 -0.12 9.70 22.99
N ARG A 74 -1.39 9.50 23.36
CA ARG A 74 -2.11 10.37 24.29
C ARG A 74 -1.42 10.46 25.66
N ASP A 75 -0.90 9.34 26.15
CA ASP A 75 -0.21 9.26 27.43
C ASP A 75 1.28 9.66 27.35
N GLY A 76 1.79 9.97 26.14
CA GLY A 76 3.20 10.30 25.91
C GLY A 76 4.15 9.10 25.95
N ALA A 77 3.64 7.87 26.01
CA ALA A 77 4.44 6.64 25.99
C ALA A 77 5.01 6.33 24.60
N ILE A 78 4.34 6.77 23.54
CA ILE A 78 4.79 6.65 22.14
C ILE A 78 5.11 8.05 21.62
N THR A 79 6.38 8.27 21.27
CA THR A 79 6.88 9.55 20.75
C THR A 79 7.43 9.46 19.34
N ARG A 80 7.55 8.25 18.79
CA ARG A 80 7.99 7.99 17.42
C ARG A 80 7.44 6.65 16.94
N GLU A 81 7.19 6.55 15.64
CA GLU A 81 7.01 5.27 14.96
C GLU A 81 8.37 4.64 14.66
N LYS A 82 8.40 3.32 14.47
CA LYS A 82 9.57 2.59 13.98
C LYS A 82 9.19 1.82 12.72
N PRO A 83 10.07 1.77 11.71
CA PRO A 83 9.80 0.97 10.52
C PRO A 83 9.76 -0.51 10.85
N TYR A 84 8.94 -1.26 10.11
CA TYR A 84 8.93 -2.71 10.15
C TYR A 84 9.95 -3.26 9.16
N VAL A 85 11.02 -3.85 9.68
CA VAL A 85 12.16 -4.36 8.90
C VAL A 85 12.26 -5.86 9.14
N ILE A 86 12.37 -6.62 8.06
CA ILE A 86 12.58 -8.07 8.07
C ILE A 86 13.61 -8.45 7.01
N GLU A 87 14.25 -9.61 7.14
CA GLU A 87 15.12 -10.14 6.09
C GLU A 87 14.27 -10.85 5.01
N GLN A 88 13.91 -10.13 3.95
CA GLN A 88 13.12 -10.69 2.86
C GLN A 88 13.80 -11.92 2.25
N SER A 89 13.11 -13.08 2.30
CA SER A 89 13.55 -14.29 1.61
C SER A 89 13.51 -14.10 0.10
N TYR A 90 14.42 -14.79 -0.59
CA TYR A 90 14.50 -14.86 -2.06
C TYR A 90 14.16 -16.26 -2.60
N GLU A 91 13.74 -17.19 -1.74
CA GLU A 91 13.27 -18.49 -2.16
C GLU A 91 11.83 -18.37 -2.70
N GLU A 92 11.71 -18.19 -4.01
CA GLU A 92 10.41 -18.05 -4.68
C GLU A 92 9.53 -19.28 -4.49
N LYS A 93 8.31 -19.05 -3.98
CA LYS A 93 7.24 -20.06 -3.97
C LYS A 93 6.22 -19.73 -5.04
N ARG A 94 5.75 -20.77 -5.72
CA ARG A 94 4.72 -20.66 -6.76
C ARG A 94 3.53 -21.50 -6.36
N GLY A 95 2.36 -20.88 -6.40
CA GLY A 95 1.08 -21.50 -6.19
C GLY A 95 0.06 -21.01 -7.21
N GLU A 96 -1.22 -21.21 -6.87
CA GLU A 96 -2.35 -20.73 -7.66
C GLU A 96 -2.47 -19.21 -7.58
N LEU A 97 -2.81 -18.58 -8.71
CA LEU A 97 -3.11 -17.16 -8.78
C LEU A 97 -4.59 -16.97 -9.09
N LEU A 98 -5.31 -16.36 -8.16
CA LEU A 98 -6.70 -15.99 -8.34
C LEU A 98 -6.75 -14.50 -8.75
N PRO A 99 -7.51 -14.13 -9.79
CA PRO A 99 -7.74 -12.71 -10.10
C PRO A 99 -8.32 -12.01 -8.88
N LEU A 100 -7.74 -10.87 -8.49
CA LEU A 100 -8.32 -10.01 -7.46
C LEU A 100 -9.43 -9.18 -8.10
N THR A 101 -10.67 -9.50 -7.77
CA THR A 101 -11.90 -8.85 -8.27
C THR A 101 -12.79 -8.48 -7.10
N SER A 102 -13.93 -7.85 -7.37
CA SER A 102 -14.91 -7.53 -6.32
C SER A 102 -15.41 -8.76 -5.56
N GLU A 103 -15.38 -9.94 -6.18
CA GLU A 103 -15.87 -11.21 -5.63
C GLU A 103 -14.80 -11.93 -4.79
N THR A 104 -13.53 -11.86 -5.22
CA THR A 104 -12.43 -12.59 -4.56
C THR A 104 -11.71 -11.78 -3.50
N LEU A 105 -11.90 -10.45 -3.46
CA LEU A 105 -11.21 -9.55 -2.53
C LEU A 105 -11.42 -9.91 -1.06
N ALA A 106 -12.58 -10.46 -0.69
CA ALA A 106 -12.84 -10.90 0.67
C ALA A 106 -11.86 -12.01 1.17
N LEU A 107 -11.25 -12.77 0.25
CA LEU A 107 -10.27 -13.80 0.59
C LEU A 107 -8.99 -13.22 1.22
N THR A 108 -8.69 -11.94 0.99
CA THR A 108 -7.47 -11.31 1.49
C THR A 108 -7.62 -10.73 2.89
N ALA A 109 -8.82 -10.77 3.49
CA ALA A 109 -9.11 -10.14 4.79
C ALA A 109 -8.07 -10.50 5.85
N LYS A 110 -7.82 -11.81 6.06
CA LYS A 110 -6.91 -12.32 7.10
C LYS A 110 -5.47 -11.76 7.04
N GLY A 111 -5.02 -11.29 5.87
CA GLY A 111 -3.68 -10.69 5.68
C GLY A 111 -3.68 -9.18 5.45
N CYS A 112 -4.84 -8.55 5.34
CA CYS A 112 -4.96 -7.13 4.99
C CYS A 112 -5.71 -6.28 6.03
N THR A 113 -6.36 -6.89 7.03
CA THR A 113 -7.09 -6.19 8.10
C THR A 113 -6.45 -6.39 9.46
N LEU A 114 -6.69 -5.44 10.38
CA LEU A 114 -6.38 -5.62 11.80
C LEU A 114 -7.50 -6.33 12.55
N CYS A 115 -8.69 -6.43 11.95
CA CYS A 115 -9.84 -7.13 12.51
C CYS A 115 -10.29 -8.31 11.63
N ALA A 116 -11.16 -9.16 12.17
CA ALA A 116 -11.75 -10.27 11.42
C ALA A 116 -12.99 -9.85 10.58
N ASP A 117 -13.33 -8.56 10.54
CA ASP A 117 -14.56 -8.08 9.90
C ASP A 117 -14.40 -7.91 8.38
N CYS A 118 -15.33 -8.51 7.63
CA CYS A 118 -15.39 -8.45 6.18
C CYS A 118 -15.97 -7.12 5.65
N ALA A 119 -16.62 -6.29 6.47
CA ALA A 119 -17.25 -5.04 6.02
C ALA A 119 -16.25 -4.08 5.35
N GLN A 120 -14.99 -4.07 5.82
CA GLN A 120 -13.95 -3.20 5.25
C GLN A 120 -13.48 -3.66 3.87
N MET A 121 -13.53 -4.97 3.60
CA MET A 121 -13.29 -5.51 2.26
C MET A 121 -14.32 -4.98 1.28
N LYS A 122 -15.59 -4.88 1.71
CA LYS A 122 -16.65 -4.36 0.85
C LYS A 122 -16.40 -2.90 0.47
N LYS A 123 -15.99 -2.05 1.41
CA LYS A 123 -15.63 -0.64 1.11
C LYS A 123 -14.48 -0.53 0.12
N LYS A 124 -13.43 -1.35 0.28
CA LYS A 124 -12.33 -1.41 -0.70
C LYS A 124 -12.81 -1.90 -2.07
N SER A 125 -13.62 -2.95 -2.11
CA SER A 125 -14.20 -3.50 -3.33
C SER A 125 -15.03 -2.46 -4.07
N ASP A 126 -15.88 -1.70 -3.37
CA ASP A 126 -16.70 -0.63 -3.94
C ASP A 126 -15.84 0.52 -4.48
N PHE A 127 -14.82 0.91 -3.72
CA PHE A 127 -13.86 1.93 -4.16
C PHE A 127 -13.13 1.50 -5.43
N LEU A 128 -12.52 0.32 -5.46
CA LEU A 128 -11.78 -0.17 -6.63
C LEU A 128 -12.70 -0.37 -7.84
N SER A 129 -13.93 -0.82 -7.64
CA SER A 129 -14.93 -0.94 -8.70
C SER A 129 -15.32 0.43 -9.27
N SER A 130 -15.40 1.47 -8.43
CA SER A 130 -15.67 2.85 -8.87
C SER A 130 -14.58 3.42 -9.78
N CYS A 131 -13.38 2.86 -9.73
CA CYS A 131 -12.26 3.23 -10.58
C CYS A 131 -12.34 2.63 -12.01
N GLY A 132 -13.38 1.85 -12.30
CA GLY A 132 -13.63 1.28 -13.63
C GLY A 132 -12.76 0.08 -13.98
N LEU A 133 -12.09 -0.52 -13.00
CA LEU A 133 -11.32 -1.75 -13.15
C LEU A 133 -12.19 -2.97 -12.83
N THR A 134 -12.05 -4.05 -13.60
CA THR A 134 -12.71 -5.34 -13.31
C THR A 134 -11.79 -6.32 -12.57
N THR A 135 -10.47 -6.13 -12.73
CA THR A 135 -9.42 -6.90 -12.08
C THR A 135 -8.40 -5.94 -11.51
N PHE A 136 -8.13 -6.05 -10.22
CA PHE A 136 -7.28 -5.14 -9.46
C PHE A 136 -5.87 -5.70 -9.23
N GLY A 137 -5.64 -6.97 -9.58
CA GLY A 137 -4.42 -7.67 -9.23
C GLY A 137 -4.55 -9.19 -9.24
N PHE A 138 -3.62 -9.85 -8.53
CA PHE A 138 -3.67 -11.28 -8.26
C PHE A 138 -3.53 -11.55 -6.77
N ILE A 139 -4.28 -12.54 -6.30
CA ILE A 139 -4.13 -13.18 -4.98
C ILE A 139 -3.28 -14.43 -5.19
N HIS A 140 -2.27 -14.62 -4.36
CA HIS A 140 -1.42 -15.80 -4.38
C HIS A 140 -1.85 -16.79 -3.30
N GLN A 141 -2.23 -17.99 -3.75
CA GLN A 141 -2.67 -19.09 -2.89
C GLN A 141 -1.70 -20.26 -2.97
N LEU A 142 -1.25 -20.75 -1.82
CA LEU A 142 -0.41 -21.93 -1.68
C LEU A 142 -1.13 -22.94 -0.79
N GLU A 143 -1.39 -24.15 -1.30
CA GLU A 143 -2.07 -25.22 -0.56
C GLU A 143 -3.39 -24.78 0.10
N GLY A 144 -4.17 -23.95 -0.61
CA GLY A 144 -5.44 -23.41 -0.12
C GLY A 144 -5.33 -22.19 0.81
N GLN A 145 -4.12 -21.80 1.24
CA GLN A 145 -3.89 -20.62 2.07
C GLN A 145 -3.50 -19.40 1.24
N ILE A 146 -4.07 -18.23 1.56
CA ILE A 146 -3.66 -16.97 0.94
C ILE A 146 -2.33 -16.53 1.56
N VAL A 147 -1.28 -16.42 0.74
CA VAL A 147 0.09 -16.11 1.17
C VAL A 147 0.58 -14.74 0.68
N GLY A 148 -0.14 -14.12 -0.25
CA GLY A 148 0.24 -12.81 -0.78
C GLY A 148 -0.61 -12.37 -1.96
N GLY A 149 -0.08 -11.42 -2.72
CA GLY A 149 -0.72 -10.85 -3.89
C GLY A 149 0.00 -9.59 -4.38
N VAL A 150 -0.52 -9.09 -5.50
CA VAL A 150 -0.09 -7.82 -6.10
C VAL A 150 -1.33 -7.08 -6.55
N GLU A 151 -1.34 -5.77 -6.34
CA GLU A 151 -2.41 -4.86 -6.75
C GLU A 151 -1.84 -3.74 -7.60
N TRP A 152 -2.65 -3.21 -8.50
CA TRP A 152 -2.24 -2.15 -9.40
C TRP A 152 -3.40 -1.20 -9.74
N MET A 153 -3.04 0.00 -10.20
CA MET A 153 -3.97 0.96 -10.81
C MET A 153 -3.31 1.71 -11.97
N PRO A 154 -4.09 2.26 -12.93
CA PRO A 154 -3.56 3.21 -13.90
C PRO A 154 -2.99 4.45 -13.19
N SER A 155 -1.83 4.94 -13.62
CA SER A 155 -1.15 6.10 -12.97
C SER A 155 -2.01 7.37 -12.91
N LEU A 156 -2.93 7.54 -13.88
CA LEU A 156 -3.90 8.65 -13.92
C LEU A 156 -4.92 8.61 -12.79
N GLN A 157 -5.10 7.48 -12.12
CA GLN A 157 -6.04 7.31 -11.00
C GLN A 157 -5.35 7.33 -9.63
N VAL A 158 -4.02 7.27 -9.62
CA VAL A 158 -3.21 7.36 -8.39
C VAL A 158 -3.09 8.83 -7.99
N PRO A 159 -3.33 9.25 -6.74
CA PRO A 159 -3.26 10.66 -6.35
C PRO A 159 -1.82 11.17 -6.17
N TYR A 160 -0.84 10.27 -6.00
CA TYR A 160 0.54 10.61 -5.67
C TYR A 160 1.22 11.44 -6.77
N PRO A 161 2.24 12.24 -6.42
CA PRO A 161 3.00 13.02 -7.39
C PRO A 161 4.06 12.15 -8.11
N ILE A 162 3.55 11.18 -8.88
CA ILE A 162 4.32 10.29 -9.76
C ILE A 162 4.07 10.67 -11.23
N PRO A 163 4.92 10.22 -12.18
CA PRO A 163 4.62 10.37 -13.60
C PRO A 163 3.26 9.75 -13.95
N LYS A 164 2.42 10.50 -14.68
CA LYS A 164 1.07 10.09 -15.09
C LYS A 164 0.90 10.12 -16.60
N ASP A 165 0.45 9.01 -17.16
CA ASP A 165 0.01 8.94 -18.55
C ASP A 165 -0.83 7.67 -18.80
N ALA A 166 -1.47 7.61 -19.98
CA ALA A 166 -2.35 6.51 -20.39
C ALA A 166 -1.62 5.17 -20.60
N HIS A 167 -0.29 5.15 -20.61
CA HIS A 167 0.55 3.97 -20.85
C HIS A 167 1.38 3.57 -19.62
N THR A 168 1.01 4.08 -18.44
CA THR A 168 1.68 3.81 -17.18
C THR A 168 0.74 3.20 -16.16
N ALA A 169 1.07 2.00 -15.70
CA ALA A 169 0.48 1.36 -14.54
C ALA A 169 1.33 1.65 -13.29
N PHE A 170 0.72 1.57 -12.12
CA PHE A 170 1.36 1.73 -10.82
C PHE A 170 0.98 0.57 -9.91
N LEU A 171 1.98 -0.06 -9.28
CA LEU A 171 1.75 -1.09 -8.27
C LEU A 171 1.36 -0.42 -6.96
N THR A 172 0.11 -0.64 -6.54
CA THR A 172 -0.44 -0.03 -5.32
C THR A 172 -0.16 -0.85 -4.07
N CYS A 173 0.05 -2.16 -4.21
CA CYS A 173 0.40 -3.06 -3.11
C CYS A 173 1.14 -4.29 -3.65
N VAL A 174 2.25 -4.68 -3.03
CA VAL A 174 2.94 -5.95 -3.29
C VAL A 174 3.19 -6.66 -1.95
N TYR A 175 2.49 -7.76 -1.69
CA TYR A 175 2.44 -8.40 -0.37
C TYR A 175 2.42 -9.94 -0.47
N HIS A 176 2.72 -10.71 0.57
CA HIS A 176 3.27 -10.30 1.86
C HIS A 176 4.80 -10.49 1.86
N SER A 177 5.52 -9.59 2.52
CA SER A 177 6.95 -9.76 2.75
C SER A 177 7.18 -10.80 3.86
N SER A 178 8.07 -11.76 3.64
CA SER A 178 8.32 -12.86 4.58
C SER A 178 9.79 -13.25 4.61
N GLU A 179 10.26 -13.68 5.78
CA GLU A 179 11.59 -14.27 5.98
C GLU A 179 11.62 -15.76 5.61
N GLU A 180 10.45 -16.40 5.47
CA GLU A 180 10.35 -17.83 5.17
C GLU A 180 10.51 -18.10 3.68
N ALA A 181 9.85 -17.31 2.83
CA ALA A 181 9.87 -17.46 1.38
C ALA A 181 9.48 -16.18 0.65
N ASP A 182 9.81 -16.10 -0.65
CA ASP A 182 9.32 -15.04 -1.52
C ASP A 182 7.97 -15.44 -2.14
N TYR A 183 6.89 -14.90 -1.57
CA TYR A 183 5.54 -15.05 -2.07
C TYR A 183 5.12 -13.94 -3.05
N LYS A 184 5.97 -12.94 -3.28
CA LYS A 184 5.66 -11.73 -4.05
C LYS A 184 6.12 -11.83 -5.51
N ALA A 185 7.25 -12.48 -5.76
CA ALA A 185 7.86 -12.51 -7.09
C ALA A 185 6.95 -13.18 -8.13
N TRP A 186 6.37 -14.34 -7.81
CA TRP A 186 5.48 -15.06 -8.71
C TRP A 186 4.23 -14.26 -9.15
N PRO A 187 3.39 -13.74 -8.22
CA PRO A 187 2.24 -12.93 -8.63
C PRO A 187 2.66 -11.65 -9.34
N LEU A 188 3.76 -11.00 -8.94
CA LEU A 188 4.29 -9.82 -9.60
C LEU A 188 4.64 -10.09 -11.07
N GLN A 189 5.45 -11.12 -11.35
CA GLN A 189 5.86 -11.47 -12.71
C GLN A 189 4.66 -11.79 -13.61
N CYS A 190 3.62 -12.43 -13.07
CA CYS A 190 2.38 -12.69 -13.81
C CYS A 190 1.59 -11.41 -14.08
N MET A 191 1.47 -10.53 -13.08
CA MET A 191 0.81 -9.24 -13.24
C MET A 191 1.51 -8.36 -14.27
N GLU A 192 2.84 -8.32 -14.25
CA GLU A 192 3.63 -7.56 -15.23
C GLU A 192 3.34 -8.00 -16.66
N LYS A 193 3.26 -9.31 -16.92
CA LYS A 193 2.91 -9.85 -18.25
C LYS A 193 1.53 -9.37 -18.70
N GLU A 194 0.56 -9.35 -17.80
CA GLU A 194 -0.79 -8.84 -18.09
C GLU A 194 -0.78 -7.33 -18.34
N LEU A 195 -0.09 -6.56 -17.51
CA LEU A 195 0.01 -5.10 -17.66
C LEU A 195 0.69 -4.71 -18.96
N PHE A 196 1.76 -5.39 -19.37
CA PHE A 196 2.50 -5.07 -20.59
C PHE A 196 1.74 -5.34 -21.90
N LYS A 197 0.58 -6.00 -21.85
CA LYS A 197 -0.35 -6.06 -22.99
C LYS A 197 -0.90 -4.67 -23.36
N THR A 198 -1.00 -3.78 -22.38
CA THR A 198 -1.64 -2.45 -22.54
C THR A 198 -0.69 -1.29 -22.21
N TYR A 199 0.09 -1.44 -21.13
CA TYR A 199 0.98 -0.42 -20.61
C TYR A 199 2.41 -0.59 -21.15
N ARG A 200 3.15 0.52 -21.25
CA ARG A 200 4.56 0.54 -21.67
C ARG A 200 5.52 0.49 -20.49
N ARG A 201 5.05 0.90 -19.32
CA ARG A 201 5.82 0.93 -18.08
C ARG A 201 4.95 0.69 -16.85
N ILE A 202 5.60 0.17 -15.82
CA ILE A 202 5.03 -0.09 -14.50
C ILE A 202 5.89 0.65 -13.48
N LEU A 203 5.25 1.43 -12.62
CA LEU A 203 5.90 2.18 -11.54
C LEU A 203 5.60 1.54 -10.18
N VAL A 204 6.53 1.67 -9.25
CA VAL A 204 6.35 1.28 -7.84
C VAL A 204 7.15 2.19 -6.93
N ILE A 205 6.65 2.40 -5.72
CA ILE A 205 7.38 3.09 -4.65
C ILE A 205 7.79 2.06 -3.61
N CYS A 206 9.06 2.09 -3.22
CA CYS A 206 9.65 1.17 -2.25
C CYS A 206 10.60 1.93 -1.32
N ASP A 207 10.94 1.34 -0.18
CA ASP A 207 11.98 1.85 0.73
C ASP A 207 13.32 1.19 0.43
N GLU A 208 14.41 1.73 0.96
CA GLU A 208 15.72 1.09 0.93
C GLU A 208 15.76 -0.17 1.83
N ASN A 209 15.11 -0.16 3.00
CA ASN A 209 15.38 -1.16 4.06
C ASN A 209 14.15 -1.88 4.62
N SER A 210 12.99 -1.23 4.66
CA SER A 210 11.77 -1.73 5.32
C SER A 210 10.77 -2.32 4.32
N THR A 211 9.72 -2.93 4.84
CA THR A 211 8.61 -3.44 4.02
C THR A 211 7.68 -2.35 3.51
N PHE A 212 7.82 -1.11 4.00
CA PHE A 212 6.95 0.01 3.66
C PHE A 212 7.44 0.73 2.38
N PRO A 213 6.56 1.20 1.48
CA PRO A 213 5.15 0.81 1.38
C PRO A 213 4.95 -0.54 0.67
N ASN A 214 5.90 -0.99 -0.16
CA ASN A 214 5.76 -2.22 -0.98
C ASN A 214 6.92 -3.22 -0.83
N GLY A 215 7.92 -2.92 0.00
CA GLY A 215 9.14 -3.71 0.13
C GLY A 215 10.40 -2.90 -0.12
N THR A 216 11.52 -3.62 -0.23
CA THR A 216 12.84 -3.03 -0.39
C THR A 216 13.22 -2.81 -1.85
N LYS A 217 13.98 -1.75 -2.09
CA LYS A 217 14.55 -1.38 -3.39
C LYS A 217 15.36 -2.51 -3.99
N ASP A 218 16.25 -3.11 -3.21
CA ASP A 218 17.11 -4.23 -3.63
C ASP A 218 16.30 -5.43 -4.14
N TRP A 219 15.14 -5.70 -3.54
CA TRP A 219 14.27 -6.77 -4.01
C TRP A 219 13.68 -6.45 -5.38
N PHE A 220 13.15 -5.24 -5.59
CA PHE A 220 12.59 -4.82 -6.87
C PHE A 220 13.66 -4.72 -7.98
N GLU A 221 14.87 -4.26 -7.67
CA GLU A 221 15.98 -4.25 -8.63
C GLU A 221 16.32 -5.66 -9.15
N ARG A 222 16.27 -6.68 -8.27
CA ARG A 222 16.42 -8.09 -8.67
C ARG A 222 15.27 -8.59 -9.54
N GLN A 223 14.07 -8.03 -9.40
CA GLN A 223 12.94 -8.29 -10.30
C GLN A 223 13.03 -7.52 -11.62
N GLY A 224 14.11 -6.76 -11.85
CA GLY A 224 14.37 -6.04 -13.09
C GLY A 224 13.78 -4.64 -13.16
N TYR A 225 13.46 -4.03 -12.01
CA TYR A 225 13.12 -2.60 -11.95
C TYR A 225 14.39 -1.74 -11.94
N CYS A 226 14.31 -0.56 -12.54
CA CYS A 226 15.34 0.46 -12.49
C CYS A 226 14.94 1.56 -11.50
N ASP A 227 15.86 1.96 -10.63
CA ASP A 227 15.68 3.09 -9.73
C ASP A 227 15.68 4.43 -10.51
N LEU A 228 14.60 5.19 -10.39
CA LEU A 228 14.48 6.54 -10.94
C LEU A 228 14.94 7.62 -9.94
N GLY A 229 15.22 7.24 -8.70
CA GLY A 229 15.78 8.09 -7.67
C GLY A 229 14.92 8.20 -6.41
N LEU A 230 15.54 8.79 -5.40
CA LEU A 230 14.94 9.13 -4.11
C LEU A 230 13.86 10.21 -4.29
N ILE A 231 12.64 9.93 -3.81
CA ILE A 231 11.50 10.84 -3.88
C ILE A 231 11.13 11.44 -2.53
N GLN A 232 11.47 10.77 -1.41
CA GLN A 232 11.17 11.27 -0.08
C GLN A 232 12.11 10.67 0.99
N VAL A 233 12.49 11.48 1.97
CA VAL A 233 13.14 11.02 3.20
C VAL A 233 12.17 11.24 4.37
N LEU A 234 11.88 10.16 5.07
CA LEU A 234 11.07 10.15 6.29
C LEU A 234 12.02 9.92 7.47
N ASP A 235 12.35 10.98 8.21
CA ASP A 235 13.40 10.97 9.22
C ASP A 235 13.24 9.83 10.23
N GLY A 236 14.27 8.96 10.29
CA GLY A 236 14.30 7.81 11.19
C GLY A 236 13.30 6.68 10.84
N TYR A 237 12.63 6.77 9.68
CA TYR A 237 11.61 5.81 9.26
C TYR A 237 11.94 5.14 7.93
N ALA A 238 11.99 5.88 6.82
CA ALA A 238 12.18 5.31 5.47
C ALA A 238 12.80 6.32 4.50
N ARG A 239 13.40 5.81 3.43
CA ARG A 239 13.95 6.54 2.29
C ARG A 239 13.29 5.97 1.04
N LEU A 240 12.28 6.69 0.54
CA LEU A 240 11.41 6.20 -0.52
C LEU A 240 11.99 6.50 -1.89
N HIS A 241 12.01 5.47 -2.74
CA HIS A 241 12.45 5.53 -4.13
C HIS A 241 11.30 5.25 -5.07
N LEU A 242 11.31 5.89 -6.24
CA LEU A 242 10.44 5.54 -7.36
C LEU A 242 11.19 4.62 -8.32
N LEU A 243 10.64 3.45 -8.57
CA LEU A 243 11.22 2.45 -9.47
C LEU A 243 10.32 2.25 -10.69
N GLU A 244 10.93 1.87 -11.81
CA GLU A 244 10.25 1.64 -13.09
C GLU A 244 10.69 0.33 -13.73
N LYS A 245 9.74 -0.40 -14.30
CA LYS A 245 10.01 -1.49 -15.23
C LYS A 245 9.34 -1.19 -16.57
N LYS A 246 10.12 -1.25 -17.65
CA LYS A 246 9.63 -1.02 -19.02
C LYS A 246 9.32 -2.34 -19.71
N ARG A 247 8.38 -2.29 -20.64
CA ARG A 247 8.12 -3.42 -21.54
C ARG A 247 9.39 -3.70 -22.36
N SER A 248 9.89 -4.92 -22.31
CA SER A 248 10.92 -5.37 -23.24
C SER A 248 10.39 -5.27 -24.68
N GLU A 249 11.19 -4.73 -25.59
CA GLU A 249 10.84 -4.61 -27.01
C GLU A 249 10.65 -5.97 -27.69
#